data_AF-A0A3N5KFZ8-F1
#
_entry.id   AF-A0A3N5KFZ8-F1
#
_cell.length_a   1.000
_cell.length_b   1.000
_cell.length_c   1.000
_cell.angle_alpha   90.00
_cell.angle_beta   90.00
_cell.angle_gamma   90.00
#
_symmetry.space_group_name_H-M   'P 1'
#
loop_
_entity.id
_entity.type
_entity.pdbx_description
1 polymer ?
#
loop_
_entity_poly.entity_id
_entity_poly.type
_entity_poly.pdbx_seq_one_letter_code
_entity_poly.pdbx_strand_id
1 'polypeptide(L)'
;MLGKIAAGLGQGQYFISREGYSRQFLRLLGFVPFPGTLNVLLEEPNPMEQQAIRIEGFQEEGQSFGECKCYRIKLNGIEAAVVRPERSRYPADLIEVIA
;
A
#
# COMPACT_ATOMS: atom_id res chain seq x y z
N MET A 1 -1.84 14.58 10.35
CA MET A 1 -2.21 14.77 8.94
C MET A 1 -3.66 14.37 8.77
N LEU A 2 -4.42 15.15 8.00
CA LEU A 2 -5.81 14.87 7.68
C LEU A 2 -5.93 14.58 6.18
N GLY A 3 -6.99 13.89 5.81
CA GLY A 3 -7.29 13.55 4.44
C GLY A 3 -8.72 13.07 4.27
N LYS A 4 -9.18 13.02 3.03
CA LYS A 4 -10.53 12.61 2.65
C LYS A 4 -10.47 11.29 1.91
N ILE A 5 -11.45 10.42 2.16
CA ILE A 5 -11.60 9.17 1.42
C ILE A 5 -11.86 9.50 -0.06
N ALA A 6 -11.13 8.84 -0.94
CA ALA A 6 -11.27 8.95 -2.37
C ALA A 6 -11.70 7.61 -2.99
N ALA A 7 -12.42 7.68 -4.11
CA ALA A 7 -12.66 6.49 -4.92
C ALA A 7 -11.41 6.14 -5.73
N GLY A 8 -11.14 4.84 -5.89
CA GLY A 8 -10.11 4.33 -6.78
C GLY A 8 -10.72 3.50 -7.91
N LEU A 9 -9.86 2.88 -8.72
CA LEU A 9 -10.29 2.00 -9.82
C LEU A 9 -10.60 0.56 -9.39
N GLY A 10 -10.65 0.28 -8.08
CA GLY A 10 -10.93 -1.06 -7.53
C GLY A 10 -9.78 -2.07 -7.68
N GLN A 11 -8.60 -1.65 -8.15
CA GLN A 11 -7.48 -2.57 -8.42
C GLN A 11 -6.77 -3.07 -7.16
N GLY A 12 -6.84 -2.33 -6.05
CA GLY A 12 -6.17 -2.69 -4.79
C GLY A 12 -6.53 -4.09 -4.32
N GLN A 13 -7.80 -4.50 -4.44
CA GLN A 13 -8.23 -5.86 -4.07
C GLN A 13 -7.47 -6.94 -4.84
N TYR A 14 -7.30 -6.78 -6.16
CA TYR A 14 -6.60 -7.76 -7.00
C TYR A 14 -5.16 -7.98 -6.54
N PHE A 15 -4.42 -6.88 -6.30
CA PHE A 15 -3.00 -6.92 -5.91
C PHE A 15 -2.81 -7.37 -4.46
N ILE A 16 -3.54 -6.78 -3.50
CA ILE A 16 -3.34 -7.08 -2.06
C ILE A 16 -3.69 -8.54 -1.73
N SER A 17 -4.57 -9.16 -2.52
CA SER A 17 -4.95 -10.57 -2.36
C SER A 17 -3.96 -11.59 -2.95
N ARG A 18 -2.89 -11.16 -3.65
CA ARG A 18 -1.91 -12.11 -4.22
C ARG A 18 -1.05 -12.68 -3.09
N GLU A 19 -0.85 -14.00 -3.07
CA GLU A 19 -0.10 -14.66 -1.99
C GLU A 19 1.34 -14.13 -1.87
N GLY A 20 1.97 -13.81 -3.01
CA GLY A 20 3.32 -13.25 -3.04
C GLY A 20 3.44 -11.93 -2.27
N TYR A 21 2.40 -11.09 -2.29
CA TYR A 21 2.36 -9.88 -1.47
C TYR A 21 1.92 -10.19 -0.03
N SER A 22 0.83 -10.93 0.17
CA SER A 22 0.27 -11.16 1.51
C SER A 22 1.27 -11.82 2.47
N ARG A 23 2.10 -12.77 1.99
CA ARG A 23 3.18 -13.39 2.79
C ARG A 23 4.24 -12.37 3.21
N GLN A 24 4.60 -11.46 2.31
CA GLN A 24 5.59 -10.42 2.59
C GLN A 24 5.03 -9.35 3.54
N PHE A 25 3.76 -8.97 3.41
CA PHE A 25 3.09 -8.08 4.36
C PHE A 25 3.09 -8.67 5.77
N LEU A 26 2.71 -9.94 5.91
CA LEU A 26 2.75 -10.60 7.22
C LEU A 26 4.17 -10.60 7.81
N ARG A 27 5.17 -10.99 7.01
CA ARG A 27 6.57 -11.08 7.46
C ARG A 27 7.19 -9.72 7.80
N LEU A 28 6.94 -8.71 6.97
CA LEU A 28 7.67 -7.44 7.00
C LEU A 28 6.90 -6.33 7.69
N LEU A 29 5.57 -6.36 7.65
CA LEU A 29 4.68 -5.38 8.30
C LEU A 29 4.11 -5.90 9.62
N GLY A 30 3.92 -7.21 9.74
CA GLY A 30 3.41 -7.88 10.95
C GLY A 30 1.92 -8.20 10.92
N PHE A 31 1.25 -8.00 9.79
CA PHE A 31 -0.19 -8.27 9.62
C PHE A 31 -0.52 -8.69 8.18
N VAL A 32 -1.64 -9.40 8.02
CA VAL A 32 -2.23 -9.69 6.70
C VAL A 32 -3.30 -8.63 6.44
N PRO A 33 -3.15 -7.78 5.42
CA PRO A 33 -4.14 -6.74 5.17
C PRO A 33 -5.48 -7.29 4.68
N PHE A 34 -6.55 -6.52 4.88
CA PHE A 34 -7.79 -6.71 4.15
C PHE A 34 -7.55 -6.68 2.62
N PRO A 35 -8.25 -7.50 1.81
CA PRO A 35 -8.10 -7.51 0.35
C PRO A 35 -8.64 -6.24 -0.31
N GLY A 36 -7.87 -5.15 -0.24
CA GLY A 36 -8.22 -3.84 -0.78
C GLY A 36 -7.27 -2.75 -0.30
N THR A 37 -7.45 -1.54 -0.84
CA THR A 37 -6.76 -0.34 -0.37
C THR A 37 -7.79 0.74 -0.04
N LEU A 38 -7.54 1.50 1.02
CA LEU A 38 -8.26 2.75 1.29
C LEU A 38 -7.50 3.89 0.63
N ASN A 39 -8.10 4.52 -0.37
CA ASN A 39 -7.51 5.70 -0.99
C ASN A 39 -7.82 6.93 -0.14
N VAL A 40 -6.79 7.68 0.22
CA VAL A 40 -6.91 8.92 0.98
C VAL A 40 -6.23 10.04 0.22
N LEU A 41 -6.98 11.09 -0.08
CA LEU A 41 -6.43 12.34 -0.59
C LEU A 41 -6.05 13.20 0.62
N LEU A 42 -4.76 13.45 0.78
CA LEU A 42 -4.21 14.22 1.90
C LEU A 42 -4.45 15.72 1.69
N GLU A 43 -4.70 16.44 2.77
CA GLU A 43 -4.88 17.90 2.72
C GLU A 43 -3.54 18.65 2.53
N GLU A 44 -2.44 18.01 2.88
CA GLU A 44 -1.07 18.48 2.70
C GLU A 44 -0.23 17.40 2.01
N PRO A 45 0.83 17.75 1.25
CA PRO A 45 1.71 16.78 0.61
C PRO A 45 2.27 15.77 1.62
N ASN A 46 2.31 14.49 1.23
CA ASN A 46 2.92 13.47 2.08
C ASN A 46 4.45 13.65 2.14
N PRO A 47 5.07 13.96 3.30
CA PRO A 47 6.51 14.11 3.43
C PRO A 47 7.17 12.73 3.58
N MET A 48 6.91 11.84 2.62
CA MET A 48 7.19 10.41 2.71
C MET A 48 8.71 10.14 2.55
N GLU A 49 9.50 10.55 3.55
CA GLU A 49 10.97 10.44 3.62
C GLU A 49 11.45 9.32 4.57
N GLN A 50 10.54 8.55 5.14
CA GLN A 50 10.87 7.53 6.13
C GLN A 50 11.27 6.20 5.48
N GLN A 51 12.07 5.41 6.23
CA GLN A 51 12.61 4.10 5.83
C GLN A 51 11.54 3.20 5.20
N ALA A 52 11.53 3.16 3.87
CA ALA A 52 10.60 2.35 3.11
C ALA A 52 10.90 0.87 3.37
N ILE A 53 9.84 0.10 3.61
CA ILE A 53 9.89 -1.35 3.67
C ILE A 53 9.65 -1.84 2.25
N ARG A 54 10.67 -2.44 1.64
CA ARG A 54 10.57 -2.98 0.29
C ARG A 54 9.81 -4.31 0.33
N ILE A 55 8.82 -4.42 -0.53
CA ILE A 55 8.13 -5.67 -0.86
C ILE A 55 8.61 -6.07 -2.25
N GLU A 56 9.29 -7.21 -2.33
CA GLU A 56 9.92 -7.69 -3.55
C GLU A 56 8.86 -8.14 -4.56
N GLY A 57 9.16 -7.93 -5.84
CA GLY A 57 8.38 -8.51 -6.93
C GLY A 57 8.46 -10.03 -6.97
N PHE A 58 7.49 -10.67 -7.61
CA PHE A 58 7.41 -12.13 -7.71
C PHE A 58 6.70 -12.56 -9.00
N GLN A 59 6.72 -13.86 -9.26
CA GLN A 59 5.93 -14.48 -10.33
C GLN A 59 4.85 -15.37 -9.73
N GLU A 60 3.64 -15.30 -10.28
CA GLU A 60 2.49 -16.12 -9.89
C GLU A 60 1.69 -16.44 -11.17
N GLU A 61 1.36 -17.71 -11.38
CA GLU A 61 0.58 -18.18 -12.55
C GLU A 61 1.11 -17.70 -13.92
N GLY A 62 2.44 -17.60 -14.06
CA GLY A 62 3.07 -17.11 -15.29
C GLY A 62 2.99 -15.60 -15.51
N GLN A 63 2.42 -14.85 -14.56
CA GLN A 63 2.42 -13.38 -14.55
C GLN A 63 3.52 -12.84 -13.61
N SER A 64 4.03 -11.65 -13.93
CA SER A 64 5.03 -10.94 -13.12
C SER A 64 4.37 -9.80 -12.35
N PHE A 65 4.63 -9.74 -11.05
CA PHE A 65 4.14 -8.72 -10.14
C PHE A 65 5.32 -7.87 -9.67
N GLY A 66 5.16 -6.55 -9.78
CA GLY A 66 6.23 -5.59 -9.49
C GLY A 66 6.51 -5.41 -7.99
N GLU A 67 7.63 -4.79 -7.67
CA GLU A 67 7.93 -4.38 -6.29
C GLU A 67 7.03 -3.21 -5.84
N CYS A 68 6.85 -3.09 -4.52
CA CYS A 68 6.25 -1.91 -3.93
C CYS A 68 6.97 -1.49 -2.65
N LYS A 69 6.82 -0.22 -2.28
CA LYS A 69 7.32 0.35 -1.04
C LYS A 69 6.16 0.50 -0.08
N CYS A 70 6.38 0.07 1.17
CA CYS A 70 5.44 0.24 2.26
C CYS A 70 6.01 1.19 3.32
N TYR A 71 5.15 2.03 3.90
CA TYR A 71 5.50 2.97 4.95
C TYR A 71 4.54 2.77 6.12
N ARG A 72 5.07 2.40 7.28
CA ARG A 72 4.24 2.19 8.48
C ARG A 72 3.58 3.49 8.91
N ILE A 73 2.29 3.42 9.20
CA ILE A 73 1.50 4.53 9.71
C ILE A 73 0.54 4.04 10.81
N LYS A 74 -0.07 4.99 11.52
CA LYS A 74 -1.25 4.72 12.33
C LYS A 74 -2.43 5.48 11.77
N LEU A 75 -3.48 4.77 11.38
CA LEU A 75 -4.73 5.36 10.93
C LEU A 75 -5.74 5.31 12.08
N ASN A 76 -6.00 6.46 12.72
CA ASN A 76 -6.91 6.56 13.87
C ASN A 76 -6.63 5.51 14.98
N GLY A 77 -5.34 5.24 15.25
CA GLY A 77 -4.90 4.26 16.25
C GLY A 77 -4.75 2.82 15.73
N ILE A 78 -5.15 2.54 14.50
CA ILE A 78 -5.00 1.23 13.85
C ILE A 78 -3.61 1.16 13.19
N GLU A 79 -2.87 0.09 13.44
CA GLU A 79 -1.61 -0.21 12.73
C GLU A 79 -1.92 -0.42 11.25
N ALA A 80 -1.25 0.32 10.38
CA ALA A 80 -1.50 0.30 8.95
C ALA A 80 -0.21 0.61 8.18
N ALA A 81 -0.27 0.50 6.86
CA ALA A 81 0.82 0.94 6.01
C ALA A 81 0.28 1.68 4.78
N VAL A 82 1.02 2.69 4.34
CA VAL A 82 0.87 3.25 2.99
C VAL A 82 1.59 2.31 2.03
N VAL A 83 0.92 1.85 0.99
CA VAL A 83 1.50 1.04 -0.10
C VAL A 83 1.69 1.90 -1.34
N ARG A 84 2.87 1.84 -1.95
CA ARG A 84 3.20 2.59 -3.17
C ARG A 84 3.91 1.68 -4.16
N PRO A 85 3.30 1.36 -5.31
CA PRO A 85 4.00 0.69 -6.40
C PRO A 85 5.17 1.54 -6.89
N GLU A 86 6.31 0.93 -7.21
CA GLU A 86 7.49 1.67 -7.69
C GLU A 86 7.22 2.50 -8.95
N ARG A 87 6.31 2.00 -9.81
CA ARG A 87 5.88 2.66 -11.05
C ARG A 87 4.52 3.35 -10.93
N SER A 88 4.24 3.98 -9.79
CA SER A 88 3.01 4.74 -9.61
C SER A 88 3.05 6.08 -10.36
N ARG A 89 1.97 6.39 -11.08
CA ARG A 89 1.74 7.71 -11.69
C ARG A 89 0.82 8.59 -10.84
N TYR A 90 0.42 8.12 -9.66
CA TYR A 90 -0.51 8.87 -8.83
C TYR A 90 0.14 10.14 -8.26
N PRO A 91 -0.65 11.20 -8.06
CA PRO A 91 -0.24 12.36 -7.29
C PRO A 91 0.35 11.99 -5.92
N ALA A 92 1.29 12.80 -5.44
CA ALA A 92 1.97 12.56 -4.17
C ALA A 92 1.04 12.63 -2.95
N ASP A 93 -0.06 13.37 -3.05
CA ASP A 93 -1.10 13.57 -2.04
C ASP A 93 -2.18 12.48 -2.03
N LEU A 94 -2.29 11.65 -3.07
CA LEU A 94 -3.18 10.48 -3.08
C LEU A 94 -2.43 9.23 -2.60
N ILE A 95 -2.69 8.77 -1.39
CA ILE A 95 -2.09 7.57 -0.81
C ILE A 95 -3.06 6.39 -0.83
N GLU A 96 -2.51 5.17 -0.88
CA GLU A 96 -3.24 3.92 -0.70
C GLU A 96 -2.85 3.31 0.64
N VAL A 97 -3.82 3.01 1.49
CA VAL A 97 -3.60 2.44 2.83
C VAL A 97 -4.06 0.99 2.89
N ILE A 98 -3.24 0.15 3.51
CA ILE A 98 -3.53 -1.24 3.87
C ILE A 98 -3.49 -1.40 5.40
N ALA A 99 -4.39 -2.20 5.95
CA ALA A 99 -4.53 -2.49 7.38
C ALA A 99 -5.05 -3.93 7.58
#